data_AF-A0A1A8CW47-F1
#
_entry.id   AF-A0A1A8CW47-F1
#
_cell.length_a   1.000
_cell.length_b   1.000
_cell.length_c   1.000
_cell.angle_alpha   90.00
_cell.angle_beta   90.00
_cell.angle_gamma   90.00
#
_symmetry.space_group_name_H-M   'P 1'
#
loop_
_entity.id
_entity.type
_entity.pdbx_description
1 polymer ?
#
loop_
_entity_poly.entity_id
_entity_poly.type
_entity_poly.pdbx_seq_one_letter_code
_entity_poly.pdbx_strand_id
1 'polypeptide(L)'
;PGRLQLHQHNRAVALLEKYFGAGMSDLWAASSFKGSTAVHTCVTNTQRHVDNHLQWLKVASSLSAGISLRGIAITGWQRYDHLSVLCELMPVALPSLAACLQTLLHGEFNLEAQSSVTQKLGVSSVEVEAMERTSAADSLFPGRRLAEFIVELNSLLSSEELRFFENNMYVRGWFSPYHQRRKAVNPLISMQIHSQATELLKLLQRKSEAVRKEMVEVYPDSTAQEWMEEHVSPVAAPLQRLTQHIQVCLQDMVP
;
A
#
# COMPACT_ATOMS: atom_id res chain seq x y z
N PRO A 1 17.45 -14.47 3.01
CA PRO A 1 17.51 -13.31 2.08
C PRO A 1 18.55 -13.45 0.95
N GLY A 2 19.85 -13.57 1.27
CA GLY A 2 20.93 -13.54 0.26
C GLY A 2 20.94 -14.69 -0.77
N ARG A 3 20.62 -15.93 -0.36
CA ARG A 3 20.55 -17.07 -1.31
C ARG A 3 19.44 -16.94 -2.36
N LEU A 4 18.31 -16.35 -1.99
CA LEU A 4 17.18 -16.12 -2.91
C LEU A 4 17.52 -15.06 -3.95
N GLN A 5 18.16 -13.95 -3.54
CA GLN A 5 18.62 -12.91 -4.45
C GLN A 5 19.70 -13.43 -5.42
N LEU A 6 20.68 -14.19 -4.93
CA LEU A 6 21.71 -14.81 -5.77
C LEU A 6 21.11 -15.81 -6.78
N HIS A 7 20.10 -16.59 -6.35
CA HIS A 7 19.41 -17.51 -7.25
C HIS A 7 18.62 -16.78 -8.36
N GLN A 8 17.94 -15.69 -8.00
CA GLN A 8 17.23 -14.85 -8.98
C GLN A 8 18.20 -14.16 -9.96
N HIS A 9 19.33 -13.65 -9.46
CA HIS A 9 20.40 -13.11 -10.28
C HIS A 9 20.90 -14.11 -11.33
N ASN A 10 21.31 -15.31 -10.89
CA ASN A 10 21.83 -16.34 -11.78
C ASN A 10 20.80 -16.78 -12.82
N ARG A 11 19.51 -16.84 -12.45
CA ARG A 11 18.43 -17.13 -13.39
C ARG A 11 18.26 -16.03 -14.44
N ALA A 12 18.34 -14.76 -14.05
CA ALA A 12 18.22 -13.64 -14.98
C ALA A 12 19.38 -13.62 -15.99
N VAL A 13 20.62 -13.81 -15.52
CA VAL A 13 21.80 -13.93 -16.41
C VAL A 13 21.61 -15.10 -17.37
N ALA A 14 21.29 -16.30 -16.87
CA ALA A 14 21.08 -17.48 -17.72
C ALA A 14 19.96 -17.29 -18.75
N LEU A 15 18.91 -16.55 -18.42
CA LEU A 15 17.83 -16.23 -19.37
C LEU A 15 18.30 -15.29 -20.48
N LEU A 16 19.07 -14.26 -20.15
CA LEU A 16 19.63 -13.33 -21.15
C LEU A 16 20.65 -14.03 -22.05
N GLU A 17 21.50 -14.90 -21.50
CA GLU A 17 22.41 -15.77 -22.27
C GLU A 17 21.63 -16.71 -23.22
N LYS A 18 20.46 -17.20 -22.80
CA LYS A 18 19.59 -18.01 -23.66
C LYS A 18 19.02 -17.19 -24.83
N TYR A 19 18.60 -15.95 -24.60
CA TYR A 19 18.16 -15.06 -25.69
C TYR A 19 19.30 -14.75 -26.65
N PHE A 20 20.51 -14.54 -26.13
CA PHE A 20 21.70 -14.37 -26.94
C PHE A 20 22.02 -15.60 -27.80
N GLY A 21 21.92 -16.80 -27.22
CA GLY A 21 22.05 -18.06 -27.97
C GLY A 21 21.01 -18.25 -29.07
N ALA A 22 19.88 -17.52 -29.01
CA ALA A 22 18.87 -17.46 -30.06
C ALA A 22 19.11 -16.33 -31.09
N GLY A 23 20.25 -15.64 -31.03
CA GLY A 23 20.65 -14.57 -31.94
C GLY A 23 20.28 -13.15 -31.50
N MET A 24 19.79 -12.95 -30.27
CA MET A 24 19.43 -11.62 -29.75
C MET A 24 20.58 -11.02 -28.93
N SER A 25 21.38 -10.15 -29.54
CA SER A 25 22.52 -9.48 -28.88
C SER A 25 22.13 -8.21 -28.13
N ASP A 26 21.14 -7.46 -28.63
CA ASP A 26 20.67 -6.22 -28.02
C ASP A 26 19.42 -6.48 -27.20
N LEU A 27 19.56 -6.50 -25.88
CA LEU A 27 18.50 -6.86 -24.94
C LEU A 27 18.04 -5.65 -24.12
N TRP A 28 16.80 -5.70 -23.69
CA TRP A 28 16.21 -4.75 -22.75
C TRP A 28 15.69 -5.50 -21.54
N ALA A 29 15.84 -4.89 -20.36
CA ALA A 29 15.20 -5.38 -19.15
C ALA A 29 13.98 -4.51 -18.81
N ALA A 30 13.05 -5.07 -18.04
CA ALA A 30 11.98 -4.32 -17.43
C ALA A 30 12.10 -4.44 -15.90
N SER A 31 12.10 -3.30 -15.23
CA SER A 31 12.04 -3.18 -13.77
C SER A 31 10.77 -2.42 -13.39
N SER A 32 10.47 -2.34 -12.10
CA SER A 32 9.26 -1.65 -11.62
C SER A 32 9.52 -0.83 -10.38
N PHE A 33 8.82 0.31 -10.29
CA PHE A 33 8.81 1.20 -9.12
C PHE A 33 7.51 1.10 -8.30
N LYS A 34 6.50 0.39 -8.80
CA LYS A 34 5.25 0.03 -8.12
C LYS A 34 4.58 -1.17 -8.79
N GLY A 35 3.56 -1.76 -8.16
CA GLY A 35 2.70 -2.77 -8.78
C GLY A 35 3.36 -4.13 -8.97
N SER A 36 4.39 -4.46 -8.18
CA SER A 36 5.11 -5.75 -8.23
C SER A 36 5.53 -6.27 -6.85
N THR A 37 4.87 -5.77 -5.80
CA THR A 37 5.08 -6.20 -4.41
C THR A 37 4.11 -7.33 -4.05
N ALA A 38 2.81 -7.00 -3.95
CA ALA A 38 1.72 -7.95 -3.91
C ALA A 38 0.51 -7.37 -4.67
N VAL A 39 -0.44 -8.23 -5.02
CA VAL A 39 -1.60 -7.86 -5.86
C VAL A 39 -2.49 -6.77 -5.26
N HIS A 40 -2.51 -6.65 -3.92
CA HIS A 40 -3.37 -5.74 -3.16
C HIS A 40 -2.55 -4.70 -2.37
N THR A 41 -1.27 -4.52 -2.69
CA THR A 41 -0.43 -3.53 -1.99
C THR A 41 -0.97 -2.12 -2.24
N CYS A 42 -1.16 -1.37 -1.16
CA CYS A 42 -1.67 0.01 -1.20
C CYS A 42 -0.54 1.04 -1.04
N VAL A 43 0.37 0.82 -0.09
CA VAL A 43 1.53 1.67 0.19
C VAL A 43 2.78 1.04 -0.39
N THR A 44 3.51 1.79 -1.22
CA THR A 44 4.70 1.30 -1.92
C THR A 44 5.88 1.09 -0.96
N ASN A 45 6.54 -0.06 -1.09
CA ASN A 45 7.81 -0.31 -0.41
C ASN A 45 8.97 0.19 -1.30
N THR A 46 9.52 1.36 -1.00
CA THR A 46 10.54 1.99 -1.86
C THR A 46 11.81 1.16 -1.91
N GLN A 47 12.31 0.71 -0.75
CA GLN A 47 13.53 -0.09 -0.67
C GLN A 47 13.48 -1.35 -1.54
N ARG A 48 12.36 -2.05 -1.57
CA ARG A 48 12.17 -3.24 -2.41
C ARG A 48 12.40 -2.94 -3.89
N HIS A 49 11.86 -1.83 -4.38
CA HIS A 49 12.02 -1.43 -5.77
C HIS A 49 13.44 -0.96 -6.07
N VAL A 50 14.09 -0.23 -5.14
CA VAL A 50 15.51 0.13 -5.22
C VAL A 50 16.39 -1.12 -5.31
N ASP A 51 16.18 -2.10 -4.42
CA ASP A 51 16.90 -3.37 -4.40
C ASP A 51 16.79 -4.12 -5.73
N ASN A 52 15.59 -4.11 -6.34
CA ASN A 52 15.37 -4.73 -7.64
C ASN A 52 16.17 -4.03 -8.76
N HIS A 53 16.26 -2.71 -8.74
CA HIS A 53 17.08 -1.97 -9.70
C HIS A 53 18.58 -2.24 -9.50
N LEU A 54 19.06 -2.24 -8.26
CA LEU A 54 20.44 -2.64 -7.93
C LEU A 54 20.74 -4.06 -8.41
N GLN A 55 19.76 -4.97 -8.30
CA GLN A 55 19.91 -6.33 -8.78
C GLN A 55 20.01 -6.40 -10.32
N TRP A 56 19.28 -5.57 -11.05
CA TRP A 56 19.41 -5.45 -12.51
C TRP A 56 20.77 -4.88 -12.92
N LEU A 57 21.31 -3.91 -12.19
CA LEU A 57 22.67 -3.40 -12.43
C LEU A 57 23.72 -4.50 -12.26
N LYS A 58 23.58 -5.34 -11.22
CA LYS A 58 24.43 -6.52 -11.03
C LYS A 58 24.30 -7.51 -12.19
N VAL A 59 23.08 -7.79 -12.66
CA VAL A 59 22.84 -8.65 -13.84
C VAL A 59 23.57 -8.08 -15.05
N ALA A 60 23.42 -6.79 -15.34
CA ALA A 60 24.08 -6.12 -16.46
C ALA A 60 25.61 -6.27 -16.42
N SER A 61 26.21 -6.15 -15.24
CA SER A 61 27.66 -6.32 -15.05
C SER A 61 28.17 -7.77 -15.19
N SER A 62 27.26 -8.75 -15.15
CA SER A 62 27.59 -10.18 -15.16
C SER A 62 27.32 -10.87 -16.51
N LEU A 63 26.85 -10.12 -17.51
CA LEU A 63 26.56 -10.65 -18.84
C LEU A 63 27.85 -10.90 -19.63
N SER A 64 27.82 -11.91 -20.51
CA SER A 64 28.91 -12.15 -21.46
C SER A 64 29.11 -10.97 -22.42
N ALA A 65 30.34 -10.79 -22.91
CA ALA A 65 30.73 -9.65 -23.73
C ALA A 65 29.94 -9.50 -25.05
N GLY A 66 29.28 -10.56 -25.51
CA GLY A 66 28.43 -10.54 -26.71
C GLY A 66 27.03 -9.96 -26.49
N ILE A 67 26.63 -9.75 -25.24
CA ILE A 67 25.30 -9.26 -24.86
C ILE A 67 25.38 -7.78 -24.51
N SER A 68 24.62 -6.97 -25.24
CA SER A 68 24.44 -5.55 -24.95
C SER A 68 23.09 -5.33 -24.28
N LEU A 69 23.09 -5.04 -22.97
CA LEU A 69 21.89 -4.53 -22.30
C LEU A 69 21.72 -3.06 -22.64
N ARG A 70 20.78 -2.74 -23.52
CA ARG A 70 20.55 -1.39 -24.07
C ARG A 70 19.91 -0.43 -23.08
N GLY A 71 19.17 -0.96 -22.11
CA GLY A 71 18.51 -0.16 -21.09
C GLY A 71 17.53 -0.96 -20.25
N ILE A 72 16.91 -0.24 -19.32
CA ILE A 72 15.88 -0.75 -18.41
C ILE A 72 14.62 0.09 -18.61
N ALA A 73 13.54 -0.56 -19.03
CA ALA A 73 12.20 0.03 -19.00
C ALA A 73 11.70 0.05 -17.56
N ILE A 74 11.35 1.24 -17.06
CA ILE A 74 10.82 1.43 -15.70
C ILE A 74 9.30 1.39 -15.78
N THR A 75 8.70 0.39 -15.14
CA THR A 75 7.25 0.12 -15.21
C THR A 75 6.55 0.42 -13.88
N GLY A 76 5.28 0.77 -13.94
CA GLY A 76 4.47 1.04 -12.76
C GLY A 76 3.06 0.50 -12.96
N TRP A 77 2.89 -0.80 -12.73
CA TRP A 77 1.62 -1.49 -12.99
C TRP A 77 0.52 -0.97 -12.07
N GLN A 78 -0.69 -0.85 -12.62
CA GLN A 78 -1.87 -0.49 -11.82
C GLN A 78 -2.64 -1.74 -11.35
N ARG A 79 -2.45 -2.86 -12.04
CA ARG A 79 -3.08 -4.16 -11.83
C ARG A 79 -2.14 -5.26 -12.33
N TYR A 80 -2.30 -6.48 -11.84
CA TYR A 80 -1.55 -7.66 -12.32
C TYR A 80 -2.18 -8.24 -13.58
N ASP A 81 -3.50 -8.12 -13.72
CA ASP A 81 -4.29 -8.42 -14.91
C ASP A 81 -5.57 -7.55 -14.95
N HIS A 82 -6.44 -7.77 -15.93
CA HIS A 82 -7.66 -6.98 -16.12
C HIS A 82 -8.74 -7.17 -15.02
N LEU A 83 -8.65 -8.24 -14.22
CA LEU A 83 -9.63 -8.61 -13.19
C LEU A 83 -9.10 -8.44 -11.77
N SER A 84 -7.78 -8.31 -11.59
CA SER A 84 -7.17 -8.04 -10.30
C SER A 84 -7.48 -6.62 -9.81
N VAL A 85 -7.46 -6.43 -8.49
CA VAL A 85 -7.68 -5.14 -7.82
C VAL A 85 -6.60 -4.11 -8.14
N LEU A 86 -6.83 -2.85 -7.78
CA LEU A 86 -5.83 -1.80 -7.88
C LEU A 86 -4.63 -2.10 -6.95
N CYS A 87 -3.42 -1.99 -7.49
CA CYS A 87 -2.20 -1.90 -6.70
C CYS A 87 -1.93 -0.43 -6.30
N GLU A 88 -0.70 -0.13 -5.86
CA GLU A 88 -0.32 1.19 -5.39
C GLU A 88 -0.63 2.28 -6.42
N LEU A 89 -1.29 3.36 -5.98
CA LEU A 89 -1.64 4.49 -6.82
C LEU A 89 -0.41 5.37 -7.10
N MET A 90 -0.44 6.09 -8.23
CA MET A 90 0.72 6.87 -8.69
C MET A 90 1.25 7.88 -7.65
N PRO A 91 0.43 8.71 -6.97
CA PRO A 91 0.96 9.68 -6.00
C PRO A 91 1.72 9.05 -4.83
N VAL A 92 1.27 7.88 -4.38
CA VAL A 92 1.88 7.11 -3.29
C VAL A 92 3.24 6.55 -3.72
N ALA A 93 3.37 6.18 -5.00
CA ALA A 93 4.58 5.56 -5.55
C ALA A 93 5.64 6.56 -6.07
N LEU A 94 5.37 7.87 -6.07
CA LEU A 94 6.30 8.88 -6.60
C LEU A 94 7.67 8.88 -5.90
N PRO A 95 7.77 8.78 -4.56
CA PRO A 95 9.07 8.62 -3.89
C PRO A 95 9.84 7.39 -4.38
N SER A 96 9.16 6.27 -4.60
CA SER A 96 9.79 5.05 -5.12
C SER A 96 10.28 5.22 -6.55
N LEU A 97 9.49 5.87 -7.43
CA LEU A 97 9.92 6.20 -8.78
C LEU A 97 11.20 7.03 -8.78
N ALA A 98 11.22 8.11 -7.98
CA ALA A 98 12.37 9.00 -7.89
C ALA A 98 13.61 8.28 -7.35
N ALA A 99 13.45 7.43 -6.32
CA ALA A 99 14.52 6.61 -5.76
C ALA A 99 15.08 5.61 -6.80
N CYS A 100 14.20 4.92 -7.54
CA CYS A 100 14.60 3.99 -8.60
C CYS A 100 15.35 4.70 -9.72
N LEU A 101 14.92 5.90 -10.12
CA LEU A 101 15.59 6.71 -11.13
C LEU A 101 16.99 7.15 -10.67
N GLN A 102 17.12 7.68 -9.44
CA GLN A 102 18.44 8.03 -8.91
C GLN A 102 19.34 6.80 -8.79
N THR A 103 18.81 5.65 -8.40
CA THR A 103 19.55 4.38 -8.35
C THR A 103 20.18 4.03 -9.71
N LEU A 104 19.41 4.16 -10.79
CA LEU A 104 19.89 3.87 -12.14
C LEU A 104 20.89 4.91 -12.66
N LEU A 105 20.70 6.19 -12.31
CA LEU A 105 21.59 7.27 -12.73
C LEU A 105 22.98 7.19 -12.08
N HIS A 106 23.03 6.82 -10.80
CA HIS A 106 24.28 6.78 -10.03
C HIS A 106 24.90 5.38 -9.96
N GLY A 107 24.18 4.34 -10.37
CA GLY A 107 24.60 2.94 -10.21
C GLY A 107 24.45 2.41 -8.77
N GLU A 108 24.03 3.27 -7.84
CA GLU A 108 23.77 2.97 -6.44
C GLU A 108 22.71 3.91 -5.86
N PHE A 109 22.18 3.60 -4.68
CA PHE A 109 21.26 4.48 -3.94
C PHE A 109 21.89 4.90 -2.61
N ASN A 110 22.77 5.91 -2.68
CA ASN A 110 23.51 6.44 -1.54
C ASN A 110 22.80 7.64 -0.88
N LEU A 111 23.42 8.23 0.16
CA LEU A 111 22.86 9.37 0.90
C LEU A 111 22.64 10.62 0.03
N GLU A 112 23.48 10.84 -0.98
CA GLU A 112 23.34 11.96 -1.92
C GLU A 112 22.11 11.76 -2.81
N ALA A 113 21.95 10.56 -3.38
CA ALA A 113 20.77 10.17 -4.15
C ALA A 113 19.50 10.30 -3.31
N GLN A 114 19.51 9.82 -2.06
CA GLN A 114 18.39 9.96 -1.13
C GLN A 114 18.06 11.43 -0.85
N SER A 115 19.08 12.26 -0.56
CA SER A 115 18.91 13.70 -0.29
C SER A 115 18.36 14.45 -1.50
N SER A 116 18.82 14.10 -2.71
CA SER A 116 18.32 14.64 -3.97
C SER A 116 16.82 14.35 -4.15
N VAL A 117 16.37 13.12 -3.83
CA VAL A 117 14.94 12.76 -3.89
C VAL A 117 14.14 13.54 -2.85
N THR A 118 14.57 13.52 -1.58
CA THR A 118 13.82 14.15 -0.49
C THR A 118 13.69 15.66 -0.69
N GLN A 119 14.75 16.33 -1.15
CA GLN A 119 14.71 17.76 -1.47
C GLN A 119 13.79 18.08 -2.66
N LYS A 120 13.85 17.30 -3.75
CA LYS A 120 13.01 17.54 -4.94
C LYS A 120 11.53 17.31 -4.68
N LEU A 121 11.20 16.27 -3.89
CA LEU A 121 9.82 15.93 -3.56
C LEU A 121 9.32 16.62 -2.29
N GLY A 122 10.23 17.24 -1.52
CA GLY A 122 9.94 17.94 -0.27
C GLY A 122 9.51 17.00 0.86
N VAL A 123 9.93 15.74 0.83
CA VAL A 123 9.51 14.70 1.78
C VAL A 123 10.62 14.42 2.80
N SER A 124 10.27 14.03 4.03
CA SER A 124 11.27 13.69 5.06
C SER A 124 11.94 12.33 4.80
N SER A 125 11.27 11.43 4.09
CA SER A 125 11.77 10.10 3.76
C SER A 125 11.34 9.67 2.36
N VAL A 126 12.16 8.82 1.73
CA VAL A 126 11.81 8.12 0.47
C VAL A 126 10.96 6.87 0.73
N GLU A 127 10.99 6.36 1.96
CA GLU A 127 10.13 5.26 2.38
C GLU A 127 8.72 5.80 2.63
N VAL A 128 7.78 5.34 1.81
CA VAL A 128 6.43 5.90 1.74
C VAL A 128 5.65 5.66 3.03
N GLU A 129 5.88 4.55 3.72
CA GLU A 129 5.28 4.27 5.03
C GLU A 129 5.69 5.28 6.11
N ALA A 130 6.87 5.89 5.97
CA ALA A 130 7.38 6.93 6.86
C ALA A 130 7.02 8.35 6.38
N MET A 131 6.12 8.48 5.39
CA MET A 131 5.68 9.78 4.90
C MET A 131 4.85 10.48 5.98
N GLU A 132 5.40 11.58 6.49
CA GLU A 132 4.73 12.42 7.47
C GLU A 132 3.82 13.45 6.80
N ARG A 133 2.76 13.85 7.49
CA ARG A 133 1.95 15.00 7.08
C ARG A 133 2.77 16.28 7.18
N THR A 134 2.75 17.06 6.12
CA THR A 134 3.38 18.38 6.09
C THR A 134 2.38 19.49 5.80
N SER A 135 2.79 20.75 5.97
CA SER A 135 1.91 21.88 5.68
C SER A 135 1.59 21.92 4.18
N ALA A 136 0.38 22.34 3.81
CA ALA A 136 -0.05 22.38 2.40
C ALA A 136 0.81 23.33 1.52
N ALA A 137 1.57 24.24 2.14
CA ALA A 137 2.48 25.16 1.45
C ALA A 137 3.77 24.48 0.96
N ASP A 138 4.06 23.25 1.39
CA ASP A 138 5.33 22.55 1.13
C ASP A 138 5.20 21.39 0.13
N SER A 139 4.06 21.26 -0.56
CA SER A 139 3.83 20.15 -1.49
C SER A 139 4.58 20.34 -2.80
N LEU A 140 5.74 19.69 -2.94
CA LEU A 140 6.57 19.78 -4.14
C LEU A 140 6.21 18.78 -5.27
N PHE A 141 5.19 17.93 -5.09
CA PHE A 141 4.71 17.05 -6.17
C PHE A 141 3.18 16.89 -6.24
N PRO A 142 2.61 16.64 -7.45
CA PRO A 142 1.17 16.46 -7.63
C PRO A 142 0.62 15.25 -6.87
N GLY A 143 -0.49 15.43 -6.15
CA GLY A 143 -1.14 14.35 -5.41
C GLY A 143 -0.48 13.99 -4.08
N ARG A 144 0.46 14.80 -3.56
CA ARG A 144 1.08 14.56 -2.24
C ARG A 144 0.06 14.42 -1.12
N ARG A 145 -0.94 15.30 -1.05
CA ARG A 145 -1.99 15.24 -0.02
C ARG A 145 -2.75 13.92 -0.07
N LEU A 146 -3.03 13.42 -1.28
CA LEU A 146 -3.62 12.10 -1.46
C LEU A 146 -2.67 11.00 -0.94
N ALA A 147 -1.38 11.08 -1.25
CA ALA A 147 -0.39 10.12 -0.76
C ALA A 147 -0.32 10.09 0.78
N GLU A 148 -0.20 11.25 1.42
CA GLU A 148 -0.18 11.39 2.88
C GLU A 148 -1.46 10.81 3.52
N PHE A 149 -2.64 11.12 2.97
CA PHE A 149 -3.91 10.60 3.48
C PHE A 149 -4.06 9.09 3.27
N ILE A 150 -3.56 8.54 2.17
CA ILE A 150 -3.55 7.09 1.94
C ILE A 150 -2.64 6.39 2.97
N VAL A 151 -1.42 6.89 3.19
CA VAL A 151 -0.47 6.30 4.16
C VAL A 151 -1.08 6.29 5.56
N GLU A 152 -1.67 7.41 5.97
CA GLU A 152 -2.31 7.53 7.28
C GLU A 152 -3.56 6.64 7.41
N LEU A 153 -4.42 6.61 6.38
CA LEU A 153 -5.59 5.74 6.39
C LEU A 153 -5.16 4.27 6.41
N ASN A 154 -4.15 3.88 5.65
CA ASN A 154 -3.61 2.53 5.65
C ASN A 154 -3.05 2.13 7.03
N SER A 155 -2.38 3.06 7.73
CA SER A 155 -1.94 2.86 9.11
C SER A 155 -3.11 2.61 10.06
N LEU A 156 -4.19 3.41 9.96
CA LEU A 156 -5.42 3.18 10.73
C LEU A 156 -6.09 1.84 10.39
N LEU A 157 -6.23 1.53 9.10
CA LEU A 157 -6.81 0.27 8.61
C LEU A 157 -6.01 -0.98 9.04
N SER A 158 -4.72 -0.80 9.29
CA SER A 158 -3.80 -1.86 9.73
C SER A 158 -3.67 -1.95 11.26
N SER A 159 -4.23 -0.99 12.01
CA SER A 159 -4.16 -0.99 13.46
C SER A 159 -4.87 -2.19 14.08
N GLU A 160 -4.32 -2.72 15.18
CA GLU A 160 -4.93 -3.84 15.90
C GLU A 160 -6.29 -3.49 16.47
N GLU A 161 -6.45 -2.24 16.95
CA GLU A 161 -7.70 -1.74 17.50
C GLU A 161 -8.85 -1.84 16.50
N LEU A 162 -8.60 -1.50 15.23
CA LEU A 162 -9.61 -1.56 14.18
C LEU A 162 -9.77 -2.98 13.61
N ARG A 163 -8.66 -3.65 13.29
CA ARG A 163 -8.68 -4.98 12.65
C ARG A 163 -9.23 -6.09 13.54
N PHE A 164 -8.98 -6.00 14.84
CA PHE A 164 -9.34 -7.03 15.80
C PHE A 164 -10.42 -6.56 16.78
N PHE A 165 -11.17 -5.50 16.44
CA PHE A 165 -12.20 -4.94 17.30
C PHE A 165 -13.21 -6.01 17.76
N GLU A 166 -13.75 -6.81 16.83
CA GLU A 166 -14.70 -7.89 17.15
C GLU A 166 -14.07 -9.03 17.98
N ASN A 167 -12.75 -9.13 17.97
CA ASN A 167 -12.00 -10.14 18.72
C ASN A 167 -11.51 -9.63 20.08
N ASN A 168 -11.83 -8.39 20.45
CA ASN A 168 -11.43 -7.84 21.74
C ASN A 168 -12.15 -8.54 22.91
N MET A 169 -11.62 -8.34 24.12
CA MET A 169 -12.14 -9.02 25.32
C MET A 169 -13.61 -8.69 25.61
N TYR A 170 -14.06 -7.48 25.29
CA TYR A 170 -15.42 -7.02 25.59
C TYR A 170 -16.43 -7.70 24.67
N VAL A 171 -16.19 -7.71 23.35
CA VAL A 171 -17.06 -8.35 22.38
C VAL A 171 -17.10 -9.85 22.62
N ARG A 172 -15.94 -10.50 22.82
CA ARG A 172 -15.90 -11.95 23.07
C ARG A 172 -16.50 -12.36 24.42
N GLY A 173 -16.38 -11.52 25.44
CA GLY A 173 -16.86 -11.83 26.80
C GLY A 173 -18.34 -11.50 27.01
N TRP A 174 -18.83 -10.40 26.45
CA TRP A 174 -20.15 -9.83 26.78
C TRP A 174 -21.07 -9.61 25.58
N PHE A 175 -20.59 -9.82 24.35
CA PHE A 175 -21.40 -9.71 23.13
C PHE A 175 -21.14 -10.85 22.13
N SER A 176 -20.75 -12.02 22.65
CA SER A 176 -20.46 -13.20 21.82
C SER A 176 -21.70 -13.73 21.10
N PRO A 177 -21.55 -14.64 20.10
CA PRO A 177 -22.68 -15.25 19.42
C PRO A 177 -23.69 -15.95 20.36
N TYR A 178 -23.25 -16.40 21.54
CA TYR A 178 -24.14 -16.96 22.56
C TYR A 178 -25.12 -15.91 23.12
N HIS A 179 -24.60 -14.73 23.48
CA HIS A 179 -25.40 -13.62 24.00
C HIS A 179 -26.37 -13.08 22.95
N GLN A 180 -25.89 -12.90 21.72
CA GLN A 180 -26.68 -12.42 20.58
C GLN A 180 -27.87 -13.34 20.30
N ARG A 181 -27.66 -14.67 20.23
CA ARG A 181 -28.75 -15.64 19.97
C ARG A 181 -29.83 -15.65 21.04
N ARG A 182 -29.46 -15.37 22.30
CA ARG A 182 -30.40 -15.37 23.43
C ARG A 182 -31.02 -14.00 23.70
N LYS A 183 -30.63 -12.97 22.94
CA LYS A 183 -31.00 -11.57 23.20
C LYS A 183 -30.77 -11.16 24.67
N ALA A 184 -29.74 -11.74 25.28
CA ALA A 184 -29.41 -11.55 26.68
C ALA A 184 -28.00 -10.99 26.75
N VAL A 185 -27.91 -9.66 26.86
CA VAL A 185 -26.66 -8.90 26.84
C VAL A 185 -26.58 -8.02 28.08
N ASN A 186 -25.37 -7.69 28.52
CA ASN A 186 -25.20 -6.68 29.57
C ASN A 186 -25.36 -5.29 28.92
N PRO A 187 -26.39 -4.48 29.29
CA PRO A 187 -26.65 -3.21 28.62
C PRO A 187 -25.48 -2.22 28.74
N LEU A 188 -24.87 -2.13 29.91
CA LEU A 188 -23.76 -1.22 30.18
C LEU A 188 -22.53 -1.54 29.31
N ILE A 189 -22.13 -2.81 29.27
CA ILE A 189 -20.99 -3.25 28.46
C ILE A 189 -21.31 -3.14 26.97
N SER A 190 -22.54 -3.46 26.56
CA SER A 190 -22.96 -3.32 25.15
C SER A 190 -22.92 -1.87 24.70
N MET A 191 -23.38 -0.93 25.54
CA MET A 191 -23.28 0.51 25.27
C MET A 191 -21.82 0.98 25.17
N GLN A 192 -20.92 0.45 26.01
CA GLN A 192 -19.49 0.76 25.91
C GLN A 192 -18.89 0.26 24.59
N ILE A 193 -19.16 -0.99 24.19
CA ILE A 193 -18.71 -1.56 22.92
C ILE A 193 -19.24 -0.70 21.76
N HIS A 194 -20.53 -0.36 21.78
CA HIS A 194 -21.17 0.48 20.77
C HIS A 194 -20.50 1.85 20.67
N SER A 195 -20.24 2.51 21.80
CA SER A 195 -19.58 3.82 21.85
C SER A 195 -18.19 3.76 21.22
N GLN A 196 -17.38 2.77 21.59
CA GLN A 196 -16.03 2.59 21.04
C GLN A 196 -16.06 2.33 19.53
N ALA A 197 -16.90 1.39 19.08
CA ALA A 197 -17.06 1.09 17.66
C ALA A 197 -17.54 2.31 16.86
N THR A 198 -18.45 3.09 17.43
CA THR A 198 -18.99 4.31 16.80
C THR A 198 -17.91 5.38 16.63
N GLU A 199 -17.07 5.61 17.64
CA GLU A 199 -15.97 6.57 17.52
C GLU A 199 -14.92 6.15 16.49
N LEU A 200 -14.61 4.85 16.42
CA LEU A 200 -13.75 4.30 15.37
C LEU A 200 -14.37 4.46 13.98
N LEU A 201 -15.67 4.19 13.81
CA LEU A 201 -16.37 4.39 12.55
C LEU A 201 -16.37 5.87 12.12
N LYS A 202 -16.59 6.81 13.04
CA LYS A 202 -16.51 8.26 12.75
C LYS A 202 -15.09 8.68 12.35
N LEU A 203 -14.07 8.14 13.01
CA LEU A 203 -12.68 8.39 12.63
C LEU A 203 -12.37 7.86 11.23
N LEU A 204 -12.76 6.61 10.96
CA LEU A 204 -12.56 5.96 9.66
C LEU A 204 -13.29 6.72 8.54
N GLN A 205 -14.55 7.09 8.77
CA GLN A 205 -15.36 7.86 7.83
C GLN A 205 -14.66 9.18 7.48
N ARG A 206 -14.28 10.00 8.47
CA ARG A 206 -13.59 11.28 8.23
C ARG A 206 -12.31 11.12 7.41
N LYS A 207 -11.48 10.10 7.69
CA LYS A 207 -10.25 9.85 6.92
C LYS A 207 -10.55 9.34 5.50
N SER A 208 -11.53 8.44 5.35
CA SER A 208 -11.94 7.92 4.04
C SER A 208 -12.52 9.00 3.13
N GLU A 209 -13.32 9.93 3.68
CA GLU A 209 -13.84 11.09 2.94
C GLU A 209 -12.73 12.03 2.51
N ALA A 210 -11.72 12.25 3.36
CA ALA A 210 -10.55 13.05 3.01
C ALA A 210 -9.74 12.42 1.86
N VAL A 211 -9.50 11.10 1.90
CA VAL A 211 -8.86 10.38 0.79
C VAL A 211 -9.71 10.47 -0.48
N ARG A 212 -11.02 10.18 -0.40
CA ARG A 212 -11.92 10.22 -1.56
C ARG A 212 -11.92 11.60 -2.21
N LYS A 213 -11.99 12.66 -1.40
CA LYS A 213 -11.97 14.05 -1.86
C LYS A 213 -10.73 14.34 -2.68
N GLU A 214 -9.54 13.98 -2.19
CA GLU A 214 -8.30 14.22 -2.96
C GLU A 214 -8.17 13.27 -4.15
N MET A 215 -8.75 12.07 -4.08
CA MET A 215 -8.65 11.06 -5.13
C MET A 215 -9.44 11.45 -6.39
N VAL A 216 -10.64 12.00 -6.23
CA VAL A 216 -11.49 12.40 -7.37
C VAL A 216 -10.95 13.63 -8.13
N GLU A 217 -9.96 14.33 -7.58
CA GLU A 217 -9.26 15.42 -8.27
C GLU A 217 -8.28 14.91 -9.34
N VAL A 218 -7.80 13.67 -9.20
CA VAL A 218 -6.74 13.10 -10.06
C VAL A 218 -7.11 11.76 -10.70
N TYR A 219 -8.19 11.12 -10.24
CA TYR A 219 -8.72 9.87 -10.79
C TYR A 219 -10.23 9.96 -11.04
N PRO A 220 -10.77 9.15 -11.98
CA PRO A 220 -12.21 9.00 -12.15
C PRO A 220 -12.90 8.54 -10.86
N ASP A 221 -14.16 8.92 -10.68
CA ASP A 221 -14.97 8.53 -9.52
C ASP A 221 -15.05 7.01 -9.35
N SER A 222 -15.09 6.26 -10.46
CA SER A 222 -15.07 4.79 -10.44
C SER A 222 -13.81 4.21 -9.78
N THR A 223 -12.64 4.82 -10.00
CA THR A 223 -11.38 4.41 -9.36
C THR A 223 -11.43 4.70 -7.87
N ALA A 224 -11.97 5.85 -7.49
CA ALA A 224 -12.15 6.21 -6.08
C ALA A 224 -13.13 5.27 -5.38
N GLN A 225 -14.24 4.94 -6.02
CA GLN A 225 -15.22 3.98 -5.52
C GLN A 225 -14.59 2.60 -5.31
N GLU A 226 -13.93 2.04 -6.32
CA GLU A 226 -13.26 0.74 -6.22
C GLU A 226 -12.24 0.71 -5.08
N TRP A 227 -11.41 1.76 -4.96
CA TRP A 227 -10.41 1.84 -3.90
C TRP A 227 -11.05 1.84 -2.50
N MET A 228 -12.17 2.56 -2.32
CA MET A 228 -12.91 2.57 -1.05
C MET A 228 -13.57 1.22 -0.75
N GLU A 229 -14.13 0.56 -1.76
CA GLU A 229 -14.72 -0.76 -1.65
C GLU A 229 -13.69 -1.83 -1.29
N GLU A 230 -12.49 -1.76 -1.85
CA GLU A 230 -11.43 -2.74 -1.61
C GLU A 230 -10.73 -2.53 -0.25
N HIS A 231 -10.42 -1.28 0.13
CA HIS A 231 -9.57 -1.03 1.30
C HIS A 231 -10.35 -0.64 2.56
N VAL A 232 -11.45 0.12 2.43
CA VAL A 232 -12.16 0.69 3.60
C VAL A 232 -13.32 -0.22 4.01
N SER A 233 -14.12 -0.65 3.04
CA SER A 233 -15.36 -1.40 3.30
C SER A 233 -15.17 -2.71 4.06
N PRO A 234 -14.11 -3.53 3.82
CA PRO A 234 -13.90 -4.78 4.56
C PRO A 234 -13.66 -4.57 6.05
N VAL A 235 -13.14 -3.39 6.43
CA VAL A 235 -12.89 -3.02 7.83
C VAL A 235 -14.08 -2.27 8.43
N ALA A 236 -14.76 -1.42 7.67
CA ALA A 236 -15.93 -0.68 8.15
C ALA A 236 -17.16 -1.58 8.37
N ALA A 237 -17.43 -2.51 7.45
CA ALA A 237 -18.67 -3.29 7.44
C ALA A 237 -18.86 -4.18 8.70
N PRO A 238 -17.84 -4.87 9.23
CA PRO A 238 -17.96 -5.59 10.50
C PRO A 238 -18.33 -4.68 11.68
N LEU A 239 -17.66 -3.53 11.81
CA LEU A 239 -17.96 -2.56 12.87
C LEU A 239 -19.38 -2.00 12.75
N GLN A 240 -19.84 -1.70 11.53
CA GLN A 240 -21.21 -1.23 11.28
C GLN A 240 -22.26 -2.29 11.64
N ARG A 241 -22.03 -3.56 11.30
CA ARG A 241 -22.93 -4.65 11.69
C ARG A 241 -22.97 -4.82 13.20
N LEU A 242 -21.82 -4.74 13.86
CA LEU A 242 -21.73 -4.84 15.31
C LEU A 242 -22.52 -3.72 16.01
N THR A 243 -22.35 -2.46 15.60
CA THR A 243 -23.10 -1.33 16.19
C THR A 243 -24.61 -1.48 15.99
N GLN A 244 -25.04 -1.85 14.77
CA GLN A 244 -26.45 -2.13 14.48
C GLN A 244 -27.02 -3.26 15.34
N HIS A 245 -26.29 -4.38 15.49
CA HIS A 245 -26.72 -5.51 16.31
C HIS A 245 -26.86 -5.13 17.78
N ILE A 246 -25.94 -4.34 18.32
CA ILE A 246 -26.02 -3.85 19.70
C ILE A 246 -27.28 -2.99 19.86
N GLN A 247 -27.53 -2.07 18.92
CA GLN A 247 -28.69 -1.19 18.98
C GLN A 247 -30.02 -1.98 18.98
N VAL A 248 -30.15 -3.00 18.12
CA VAL A 248 -31.31 -3.89 18.09
C VAL A 248 -31.47 -4.64 19.42
N CYS A 249 -30.39 -5.21 19.97
CA CYS A 249 -30.45 -5.93 21.25
C CYS A 249 -30.85 -5.01 22.41
N LEU A 250 -30.38 -3.76 22.41
CA LEU A 250 -30.74 -2.77 23.43
C LEU A 250 -32.20 -2.34 23.32
N GLN A 251 -32.73 -2.17 22.11
CA GLN A 251 -34.13 -1.81 21.86
C GLN A 251 -35.08 -2.91 22.33
N ASP A 252 -34.76 -4.19 22.07
CA ASP A 252 -35.55 -5.35 22.50
C ASP A 252 -35.62 -5.51 24.04
N MET A 253 -34.75 -4.84 24.80
CA MET A 253 -34.75 -4.87 26.26
C MET A 253 -35.57 -3.74 26.91
N VAL A 254 -36.01 -2.74 26.13
CA VAL A 254 -36.90 -1.68 26.62
C VAL A 254 -38.35 -2.19 26.51
N PRO A 255 -39.15 -2.20 27.60
CA PRO A 255 -40.54 -2.64 27.59
C PRO A 255 -41.45 -1.87 26.62
#